data_AF-A0A968PEI7-F1
#
_entry.id   AF-A0A968PEI7-F1
#
_cell.length_a   1.000
_cell.length_b   1.000
_cell.length_c   1.000
_cell.angle_alpha   90.00
_cell.angle_beta   90.00
_cell.angle_gamma   90.00
#
_symmetry.space_group_name_H-M   'P 1'
#
loop_
_entity.id
_entity.type
_entity.pdbx_description
1 polymer ?
#
loop_
_entity_poly.entity_id
_entity_poly.type
_entity_poly.pdbx_seq_one_letter_code
_entity_poly.pdbx_strand_id
1 'polypeptide(L)'
;MSNLMIWVVAVLLAAAVSAFHFLFVRRSAGRLLVDAQKQAARIAEDAQRDGEAKVREAELAAKEKLLQARNEFEKASRKRRSELETLERRIAQKEDNLDKRQEELTRREKDAAALERGLGTREKQLETRENELHQLIHEGRHKLEQISGLTAQQAKDELVRSLESEARNDAAHTVKRIEDEAREQASKHAQRIIANAIQRSASDYVAETTVSVVLLPNDEMKGRIIGREGRNIRALETATGGRPDRRRHAGGGDPLGFSHPTREIARV
;
A
#
# COMPACT_ATOMS: atom_id res chain seq x y z
N MET A 1 -138.86 94.34 -43.39
CA MET A 1 -138.69 92.87 -43.38
C MET A 1 -139.35 92.35 -42.12
N SER A 2 -140.26 91.37 -42.21
CA SER A 2 -140.94 90.79 -41.04
C SER A 2 -139.94 90.04 -40.14
N ASN A 3 -140.12 90.07 -38.81
CA ASN A 3 -139.26 89.38 -37.82
C ASN A 3 -139.03 87.90 -38.17
N LEU A 4 -140.00 87.26 -38.81
CA LEU A 4 -139.93 85.88 -39.31
C LEU A 4 -138.77 85.66 -40.29
N MET A 5 -138.49 86.62 -41.18
CA MET A 5 -137.44 86.50 -42.18
C MET A 5 -136.03 86.53 -41.57
N ILE A 6 -135.85 87.30 -40.48
CA ILE A 6 -134.58 87.36 -39.73
C ILE A 6 -134.31 86.00 -39.05
N TRP A 7 -135.33 85.39 -38.44
CA TRP A 7 -135.22 84.07 -37.82
C TRP A 7 -134.88 82.97 -38.83
N VAL A 8 -135.50 82.99 -40.01
CA VAL A 8 -135.20 82.01 -41.08
C VAL A 8 -133.74 82.12 -41.54
N VAL A 9 -133.22 83.34 -41.74
CA VAL A 9 -131.82 83.55 -42.13
C VAL A 9 -130.85 83.12 -41.02
N ALA A 10 -131.17 83.40 -39.76
CA ALA A 10 -130.35 82.98 -38.62
C ALA A 10 -130.26 81.44 -38.50
N VAL A 11 -131.36 80.72 -38.70
CA VAL A 11 -131.39 79.25 -38.68
C VAL A 11 -130.59 78.67 -39.85
N LEU A 12 -130.71 79.24 -41.06
CA LEU A 12 -129.94 78.79 -42.22
C LEU A 12 -128.43 79.02 -42.05
N LEU A 13 -128.02 80.16 -41.48
CA LEU A 13 -126.62 80.43 -41.15
C LEU A 13 -126.09 79.48 -40.07
N ALA A 14 -126.86 79.22 -39.01
CA ALA A 14 -126.50 78.26 -37.97
C ALA A 14 -126.35 76.83 -38.54
N ALA A 15 -127.25 76.42 -39.43
CA ALA A 15 -127.16 75.14 -40.12
C ALA A 15 -125.94 75.06 -41.04
N ALA A 16 -125.63 76.13 -41.78
CA ALA A 16 -124.45 76.19 -42.66
C ALA A 16 -123.14 76.13 -41.86
N VAL A 17 -123.02 76.87 -40.75
CA VAL A 17 -121.85 76.84 -39.86
C VAL A 17 -121.70 75.46 -39.21
N SER A 18 -122.80 74.86 -38.77
CA SER A 18 -122.80 73.52 -38.16
C SER A 18 -122.40 72.44 -39.17
N ALA A 19 -122.92 72.50 -40.39
CA ALA A 19 -122.54 71.60 -41.48
C ALA A 19 -121.06 71.79 -41.88
N PHE A 20 -120.59 73.04 -41.98
CA PHE A 20 -119.18 73.34 -42.25
C PHE A 20 -118.26 72.81 -41.14
N HIS A 21 -118.61 73.03 -39.87
CA HIS A 21 -117.86 72.52 -38.73
C HIS A 21 -117.85 70.98 -38.70
N PHE A 22 -118.99 70.34 -38.94
CA PHE A 22 -119.09 68.88 -39.04
C PHE A 22 -118.24 68.31 -40.18
N LEU A 23 -118.28 68.91 -41.38
CA LEU A 23 -117.45 68.51 -42.51
C LEU A 23 -115.95 68.75 -42.25
N PHE A 24 -115.60 69.87 -41.61
CA PHE A 24 -114.22 70.18 -41.23
C PHE A 24 -113.67 69.16 -40.22
N VAL A 25 -114.41 68.88 -39.14
CA VAL A 25 -114.05 67.87 -38.12
C VAL A 25 -113.99 66.47 -38.74
N ARG A 26 -114.94 66.11 -39.60
CA ARG A 26 -114.92 64.80 -40.31
C ARG A 26 -113.70 64.69 -41.22
N ARG A 27 -113.32 65.76 -41.92
CA ARG A 27 -112.15 65.78 -42.81
C ARG A 27 -110.83 65.81 -42.04
N SER A 28 -110.75 66.50 -40.91
CA SER A 28 -109.56 66.51 -40.05
C SER A 28 -109.38 65.16 -39.34
N ALA A 29 -110.46 64.55 -38.85
CA ALA A 29 -110.44 63.20 -38.29
C ALA A 29 -110.01 62.16 -39.33
N GLY A 30 -110.52 62.26 -40.57
CA GLY A 30 -110.08 61.41 -41.68
C GLY A 30 -108.59 61.56 -42.01
N ARG A 31 -108.06 62.79 -42.00
CA ARG A 31 -106.62 63.05 -42.20
C ARG A 31 -105.77 62.48 -41.05
N LEU A 32 -106.18 62.70 -39.80
CA LEU A 32 -105.49 62.18 -38.62
C LEU A 32 -105.44 60.64 -38.64
N LEU A 33 -106.53 59.97 -39.03
CA LEU A 33 -106.55 58.51 -39.18
C LEU A 33 -105.59 58.03 -40.27
N VAL A 34 -105.56 58.70 -41.43
CA VAL A 34 -104.63 58.35 -42.52
C VAL A 34 -103.18 58.57 -42.10
N ASP A 35 -102.87 59.66 -41.38
CA ASP A 35 -101.52 59.94 -40.90
C ASP A 35 -101.11 58.97 -39.79
N ALA A 36 -102.01 58.63 -38.87
CA ALA A 36 -101.78 57.60 -37.86
C ALA A 36 -101.55 56.21 -38.49
N GLN A 37 -102.32 55.85 -39.52
CA GLN A 37 -102.10 54.60 -40.28
C GLN A 37 -100.76 54.60 -41.00
N LYS A 38 -100.36 55.72 -41.62
CA LYS A 38 -99.04 55.86 -42.25
C LYS A 38 -97.90 55.77 -41.25
N GLN A 39 -98.05 56.39 -40.07
CA GLN A 39 -97.06 56.30 -39.00
C GLN A 39 -96.96 54.86 -38.45
N ALA A 40 -98.09 54.21 -38.20
CA ALA A 40 -98.12 52.81 -37.76
C ALA A 40 -97.48 51.88 -38.80
N ALA A 41 -97.76 52.09 -40.09
CA ALA A 41 -97.15 51.32 -41.18
C ALA A 41 -95.62 51.53 -41.25
N ARG A 42 -95.16 52.78 -41.10
CA ARG A 42 -93.72 53.10 -41.05
C ARG A 42 -93.04 52.44 -39.86
N ILE A 43 -93.63 52.54 -38.66
CA ILE A 43 -93.09 51.90 -37.45
C ILE A 43 -93.01 50.39 -37.63
N ALA A 44 -94.02 49.77 -38.22
CA ALA A 44 -94.01 48.33 -38.49
C ALA A 44 -92.92 47.94 -39.51
N GLU A 45 -92.76 48.73 -40.57
CA GLU A 45 -91.72 48.52 -41.58
C GLU A 45 -90.31 48.71 -41.00
N ASP A 46 -90.09 49.76 -40.22
CA ASP A 46 -88.83 50.03 -39.55
C ASP A 46 -88.51 48.92 -38.52
N ALA A 47 -89.48 48.50 -37.72
CA ALA A 47 -89.33 47.38 -36.79
C ALA A 47 -89.00 46.06 -37.50
N GLN A 48 -89.59 45.81 -38.68
CA GLN A 48 -89.26 44.65 -39.50
C GLN A 48 -87.83 44.73 -40.02
N ARG A 49 -87.42 45.88 -40.57
CA ARG A 49 -86.06 46.10 -41.08
C ARG A 49 -85.01 45.96 -39.98
N ASP A 50 -85.27 46.54 -38.81
CA ASP A 50 -84.40 46.41 -37.63
C ASP A 50 -84.33 44.96 -37.14
N GLY A 51 -85.45 44.24 -37.16
CA GLY A 51 -85.50 42.81 -36.83
C GLY A 51 -84.66 41.98 -37.79
N GLU A 52 -84.83 42.18 -39.10
CA GLU A 52 -84.03 41.52 -40.13
C GLU A 52 -82.54 41.86 -40.01
N ALA A 53 -82.20 43.12 -39.74
CA ALA A 53 -80.83 43.56 -39.53
C ALA A 53 -80.20 42.86 -38.31
N LYS A 54 -80.91 42.79 -37.18
CA LYS A 54 -80.44 42.09 -35.98
C LYS A 54 -80.24 40.59 -36.20
N VAL A 55 -81.13 39.94 -36.94
CA VAL A 55 -80.98 38.52 -37.29
C VAL A 55 -79.74 38.31 -38.15
N ARG A 56 -79.55 39.14 -39.19
CA ARG A 56 -78.37 39.05 -40.05
C ARG A 56 -77.07 39.32 -39.27
N GLU A 57 -77.06 40.30 -38.38
CA GLU A 57 -75.91 40.59 -37.52
C GLU A 57 -75.61 39.42 -36.57
N ALA A 58 -76.64 38.85 -35.93
CA ALA A 58 -76.48 37.69 -35.07
C ALA A 58 -75.96 36.46 -35.83
N GLU A 59 -76.44 36.21 -37.05
CA GLU A 59 -75.95 35.14 -37.91
C GLU A 59 -74.49 35.35 -38.32
N LEU A 60 -74.09 36.59 -38.67
CA LEU A 60 -72.71 36.93 -39.00
C LEU A 60 -71.79 36.75 -37.79
N ALA A 61 -72.19 37.24 -36.62
CA ALA A 61 -71.44 37.06 -35.38
C ALA A 61 -71.32 35.57 -34.99
N ALA A 62 -72.37 34.77 -35.19
CA ALA A 62 -72.32 33.33 -34.97
C ALA A 62 -71.37 32.63 -35.94
N LYS A 63 -71.39 33.00 -37.22
CA LYS A 63 -70.46 32.48 -38.24
C LYS A 63 -69.02 32.86 -37.92
N GLU A 64 -68.77 34.09 -37.49
CA GLU A 64 -67.43 34.54 -37.10
C GLU A 64 -66.90 33.74 -35.90
N LYS A 65 -67.69 33.60 -34.84
CA LYS A 65 -67.32 32.77 -33.67
C LYS A 65 -67.06 31.32 -34.05
N LEU A 66 -67.88 30.75 -34.94
CA LEU A 66 -67.69 29.39 -35.43
C LEU A 66 -66.37 29.24 -36.21
N LEU A 67 -66.04 30.20 -37.08
CA LEU A 67 -64.79 30.20 -37.82
C LEU A 67 -63.58 30.38 -36.90
N GLN A 68 -63.67 31.27 -35.91
CA GLN A 68 -62.63 31.43 -34.89
C GLN A 68 -62.41 30.14 -34.10
N ALA A 69 -63.48 29.52 -33.58
CA ALA A 69 -63.40 28.27 -32.86
C ALA A 69 -62.82 27.12 -33.72
N ARG A 70 -63.20 27.04 -35.00
CA ARG A 70 -62.61 26.07 -35.94
C ARG A 70 -61.12 26.31 -36.14
N ASN A 71 -60.70 27.55 -36.36
CA ASN A 71 -59.29 27.88 -36.55
C ASN A 71 -58.44 27.56 -35.31
N GLU A 72 -58.95 27.85 -34.12
CA GLU A 72 -58.29 27.50 -32.86
C GLU A 72 -58.18 25.99 -32.67
N PHE A 73 -59.27 25.26 -32.94
CA PHE A 73 -59.29 23.81 -32.88
C PHE A 73 -58.30 23.18 -33.87
N GLU A 74 -58.22 23.67 -35.11
CA GLU A 74 -57.26 23.19 -36.09
C GLU A 74 -55.82 23.47 -35.67
N LYS A 75 -55.53 24.66 -35.15
CA LYS A 75 -54.20 25.00 -34.62
C LYS A 75 -53.82 24.10 -33.45
N ALA A 76 -54.72 23.89 -32.49
CA ALA A 76 -54.49 23.02 -31.35
C ALA A 76 -54.27 21.56 -31.79
N SER A 77 -55.08 21.07 -32.73
CA SER A 77 -54.97 19.72 -33.29
C SER A 77 -53.65 19.52 -34.04
N ARG A 78 -53.22 20.49 -34.85
CA ARG A 78 -51.92 20.46 -35.55
C ARG A 78 -50.76 20.45 -34.57
N LYS A 79 -50.81 21.31 -33.54
CA LYS A 79 -49.78 21.35 -32.48
C LYS A 79 -49.71 20.01 -31.76
N ARG A 80 -50.86 19.47 -31.35
CA ARG A 80 -50.92 18.18 -30.66
C ARG A 80 -50.39 17.04 -31.50
N ARG A 81 -50.72 17.01 -32.80
CA ARG A 81 -50.20 16.02 -33.75
C ARG A 81 -48.67 16.12 -33.89
N SER A 82 -48.13 17.32 -33.99
CA SER A 82 -46.67 17.52 -34.08
C SER A 82 -45.95 17.13 -32.78
N GLU A 83 -46.53 17.42 -31.61
CA GLU A 83 -46.03 16.96 -30.32
C GLU A 83 -46.01 15.43 -30.23
N LEU A 84 -47.09 14.77 -30.65
CA LEU A 84 -47.19 13.30 -30.68
C LEU A 84 -46.14 12.68 -31.60
N GLU A 85 -46.00 13.19 -32.83
CA GLU A 85 -44.99 12.69 -33.77
C GLU A 85 -43.55 12.85 -33.23
N THR A 86 -43.28 13.95 -32.52
CA THR A 86 -41.98 14.17 -31.86
C THR A 86 -41.75 13.17 -30.73
N LEU A 87 -42.77 12.89 -29.92
CA LEU A 87 -42.70 11.90 -28.85
C LEU A 87 -42.53 10.49 -29.41
N GLU A 88 -43.27 10.11 -30.46
CA GLU A 88 -43.14 8.83 -31.15
C GLU A 88 -41.72 8.62 -31.67
N ARG A 89 -41.15 9.60 -32.37
CA ARG A 89 -39.75 9.54 -32.85
C ARG A 89 -38.76 9.36 -31.70
N ARG A 90 -38.97 10.06 -30.58
CA ARG A 90 -38.11 9.96 -29.39
C ARG A 90 -38.25 8.59 -28.70
N ILE A 91 -39.44 8.01 -28.69
CA ILE A 91 -39.69 6.67 -28.14
C ILE A 91 -39.03 5.62 -29.04
N ALA A 92 -39.25 5.66 -30.35
CA ALA A 92 -38.63 4.75 -31.31
C ALA A 92 -37.10 4.77 -31.22
N GLN A 93 -36.49 5.95 -31.08
CA GLN A 93 -35.04 6.07 -30.88
C GLN A 93 -34.56 5.46 -29.56
N LYS A 94 -35.38 5.54 -28.49
CA LYS A 94 -35.07 4.91 -27.21
C LYS A 94 -35.22 3.39 -27.29
N GLU A 95 -36.22 2.89 -28.00
CA GLU A 95 -36.42 1.45 -28.25
C GLU A 95 -35.24 0.86 -29.01
N ASP A 96 -34.83 1.47 -30.14
CA ASP A 96 -33.65 1.03 -30.91
C ASP A 96 -32.36 1.03 -30.05
N ASN A 97 -32.19 2.04 -29.19
CA ASN A 97 -31.05 2.08 -28.27
C ASN A 97 -31.12 1.00 -27.18
N LEU A 98 -32.32 0.65 -26.70
CA LEU A 98 -32.52 -0.42 -25.73
C LEU A 98 -32.28 -1.79 -26.36
N ASP A 99 -32.77 -2.01 -27.58
CA ASP A 99 -32.56 -3.25 -28.33
C ASP A 99 -31.06 -3.49 -28.57
N LYS A 100 -30.31 -2.47 -29.02
CA LYS A 100 -28.85 -2.56 -29.19
C LYS A 100 -28.13 -2.90 -27.88
N ARG A 101 -28.54 -2.30 -26.76
CA ARG A 101 -27.98 -2.63 -25.44
C ARG A 101 -28.32 -4.04 -25.02
N GLN A 102 -29.53 -4.50 -25.30
CA GLN A 102 -29.97 -5.86 -24.99
C GLN A 102 -29.18 -6.90 -25.80
N GLU A 103 -28.92 -6.64 -27.08
CA GLU A 103 -28.06 -7.47 -27.93
C GLU A 103 -26.63 -7.51 -27.40
N GLU A 104 -26.06 -6.37 -26.99
CA GLU A 104 -24.72 -6.31 -26.41
C GLU A 104 -24.64 -7.09 -25.09
N LEU A 105 -25.63 -6.94 -24.20
CA LEU A 105 -25.70 -7.68 -22.95
C LEU A 105 -25.81 -9.18 -23.20
N THR A 106 -26.70 -9.59 -24.12
CA THR A 106 -26.86 -11.00 -24.50
C THR A 106 -25.56 -11.59 -25.06
N ARG A 107 -24.80 -10.80 -25.82
CA ARG A 107 -23.48 -11.23 -26.32
C ARG A 107 -22.48 -11.40 -25.17
N ARG A 108 -22.40 -10.43 -24.26
CA ARG A 108 -21.52 -10.51 -23.09
C ARG A 108 -21.86 -11.69 -22.17
N GLU A 109 -23.14 -11.98 -21.99
CA GLU A 109 -23.60 -13.17 -21.23
C GLU A 109 -23.15 -14.47 -21.89
N LYS A 110 -23.26 -14.58 -23.21
CA LYS A 110 -22.77 -15.75 -23.96
C LYS A 110 -21.25 -15.91 -23.84
N ASP A 111 -20.51 -14.81 -23.96
CA ASP A 111 -19.04 -14.81 -23.83
C ASP A 111 -18.62 -15.20 -22.41
N ALA A 112 -19.28 -14.67 -21.39
CA ALA A 112 -19.05 -15.02 -19.98
C ALA A 112 -19.37 -16.51 -19.71
N ALA A 113 -20.51 -17.00 -20.17
CA ALA A 113 -20.89 -18.40 -20.02
C ALA A 113 -19.94 -19.36 -20.78
N ALA A 114 -19.33 -18.91 -21.88
CA ALA A 114 -18.30 -19.68 -22.58
C ALA A 114 -16.98 -19.69 -21.79
N LEU A 115 -16.59 -18.55 -21.21
CA LEU A 115 -15.40 -18.45 -20.36
C LEU A 115 -15.53 -19.32 -19.11
N GLU A 116 -16.67 -19.27 -18.42
CA GLU A 116 -16.95 -20.11 -17.24
C GLU A 116 -16.85 -21.60 -17.55
N ARG A 117 -17.42 -22.05 -18.68
CA ARG A 117 -17.29 -23.44 -19.14
C ARG A 117 -15.83 -23.81 -19.44
N GLY A 118 -15.08 -22.89 -20.05
CA GLY A 118 -13.66 -23.07 -20.32
C GLY A 118 -12.82 -23.18 -19.05
N LEU A 119 -13.09 -22.33 -18.06
CA LEU A 119 -12.44 -22.35 -16.75
C LEU A 119 -12.77 -23.63 -15.98
N GLY A 120 -14.04 -24.03 -15.90
CA GLY A 120 -14.43 -25.28 -15.24
C GLY A 120 -13.84 -26.53 -15.89
N THR A 121 -13.59 -26.49 -17.21
CA THR A 121 -12.88 -27.59 -17.90
C THR A 121 -11.39 -27.62 -17.53
N ARG A 122 -10.75 -26.45 -17.45
CA ARG A 122 -9.35 -26.32 -17.03
C ARG A 122 -9.14 -26.71 -15.58
N GLU A 123 -10.04 -26.32 -14.68
CA GLU A 123 -9.99 -26.71 -13.26
C GLU A 123 -10.03 -28.23 -13.12
N LYS A 124 -10.96 -28.91 -13.81
CA LYS A 124 -11.00 -30.38 -13.80
C LYS A 124 -9.73 -31.01 -14.36
N GLN A 125 -9.14 -30.45 -15.40
CA GLN A 125 -7.88 -30.93 -15.96
C GLN A 125 -6.71 -30.74 -14.98
N LEU A 126 -6.68 -29.61 -14.28
CA LEU A 126 -5.67 -29.34 -13.25
C LEU A 126 -5.82 -30.29 -12.07
N GLU A 127 -7.03 -30.50 -11.58
CA GLU A 127 -7.33 -31.44 -10.49
C GLU A 127 -6.88 -32.87 -10.84
N THR A 128 -7.17 -33.35 -12.06
CA THR A 128 -6.70 -34.65 -12.53
C THR A 128 -5.17 -34.72 -12.56
N ARG A 129 -4.50 -33.68 -13.10
CA ARG A 129 -3.03 -33.64 -13.16
C ARG A 129 -2.37 -33.56 -11.80
N GLU A 130 -2.95 -32.81 -10.86
CA GLU A 130 -2.46 -32.74 -9.48
C GLU A 130 -2.54 -34.13 -8.82
N ASN A 131 -3.65 -34.83 -9.00
CA ASN A 131 -3.81 -36.20 -8.50
C ASN A 131 -2.81 -37.17 -9.11
N GLU A 132 -2.59 -37.11 -10.43
CA GLU A 132 -1.57 -37.91 -11.14
C GLU A 132 -0.15 -37.60 -10.62
N LEU A 133 0.17 -36.32 -10.42
CA LEU A 133 1.45 -35.88 -9.83
C LEU A 133 1.65 -36.43 -8.43
N HIS A 134 0.62 -36.35 -7.58
CA HIS A 134 0.68 -36.91 -6.22
C HIS A 134 0.91 -38.42 -6.23
N GLN A 135 0.24 -39.16 -7.13
CA GLN A 135 0.46 -40.59 -7.32
C GLN A 135 1.89 -40.88 -7.80
N LEU A 136 2.38 -40.19 -8.82
CA LEU A 136 3.74 -40.35 -9.33
C LEU A 136 4.81 -40.03 -8.28
N ILE A 137 4.61 -39.00 -7.47
CA ILE A 137 5.51 -38.66 -6.35
C ILE A 137 5.51 -39.78 -5.30
N HIS A 138 4.33 -40.31 -4.97
CA HIS A 138 4.21 -41.41 -4.02
C HIS A 138 4.89 -42.69 -4.54
N GLU A 139 4.63 -43.07 -5.80
CA GLU A 139 5.28 -44.20 -6.46
C GLU A 139 6.80 -44.02 -6.57
N GLY A 140 7.26 -42.82 -6.91
CA GLY A 140 8.68 -42.48 -7.00
C GLY A 140 9.38 -42.60 -5.65
N ARG A 141 8.75 -42.11 -4.57
CA ARG A 141 9.23 -42.32 -3.20
C ARG A 141 9.32 -43.80 -2.86
N HIS A 142 8.26 -44.56 -3.10
CA HIS A 142 8.24 -45.99 -2.79
C HIS A 142 9.31 -46.77 -3.55
N LYS A 143 9.52 -46.48 -4.85
CA LYS A 143 10.59 -47.10 -5.65
C LYS A 143 11.98 -46.71 -5.14
N LEU A 144 12.20 -45.46 -4.72
CA LEU A 144 13.48 -45.04 -4.13
C LEU A 144 13.74 -45.76 -2.81
N GLU A 145 12.72 -45.94 -1.96
CA GLU A 145 12.82 -46.72 -0.72
C GLU A 145 13.16 -48.19 -1.01
N GLN A 146 12.54 -48.77 -2.05
CA GLN A 146 12.85 -50.14 -2.48
C GLN A 146 14.28 -50.29 -3.01
N ILE A 147 14.74 -49.38 -3.88
CA ILE A 147 16.09 -49.45 -4.48
C ILE A 147 17.17 -49.21 -3.44
N SER A 148 16.97 -48.24 -2.55
CA SER A 148 17.92 -47.95 -1.47
C SER A 148 17.91 -49.01 -0.37
N GLY A 149 16.87 -49.86 -0.29
CA GLY A 149 16.68 -50.83 0.79
C GLY A 149 16.42 -50.17 2.15
N LEU A 150 16.24 -48.85 2.16
CA LEU A 150 16.11 -48.00 3.33
C LEU A 150 14.88 -47.10 3.14
N THR A 151 14.04 -47.03 4.15
CA THR A 151 12.99 -45.99 4.20
C THR A 151 13.63 -44.60 4.29
N ALA A 152 12.91 -43.55 3.88
CA ALA A 152 13.44 -42.18 3.98
C ALA A 152 13.92 -41.81 5.40
N GLN A 153 13.24 -42.34 6.43
CA GLN A 153 13.63 -42.15 7.82
C GLN A 153 14.93 -42.90 8.16
N GLN A 154 15.07 -44.15 7.69
CA GLN A 154 16.29 -44.94 7.91
C GLN A 154 17.50 -44.32 7.20
N ALA A 155 17.34 -43.85 5.96
CA ALA A 155 18.41 -43.18 5.23
C ALA A 155 18.87 -41.88 5.95
N LYS A 156 17.92 -41.13 6.52
CA LYS A 156 18.22 -39.96 7.34
C LYS A 156 19.00 -40.33 8.61
N ASP A 157 18.55 -41.37 9.31
CA ASP A 157 19.19 -41.82 10.55
C ASP A 157 20.60 -42.36 10.30
N GLU A 158 20.81 -43.05 9.17
CA GLU A 158 22.13 -43.56 8.77
C GLU A 158 23.09 -42.44 8.35
N LEU A 159 22.61 -41.44 7.60
CA LEU A 159 23.39 -40.25 7.28
C LEU A 159 23.83 -39.50 8.55
N VAL A 160 22.92 -39.33 9.50
CA VAL A 160 23.22 -38.69 10.79
C VAL A 160 24.28 -39.50 11.55
N ARG A 161 24.15 -40.83 11.65
CA ARG A 161 25.16 -41.67 12.30
C ARG A 161 26.52 -41.62 11.62
N SER A 162 26.55 -41.59 10.28
CA SER A 162 27.80 -41.46 9.52
C SER A 162 28.50 -40.14 9.83
N LEU A 163 27.78 -39.03 9.79
CA LEU A 163 28.30 -37.70 10.14
C LEU A 163 28.78 -37.63 11.59
N GLU A 164 28.04 -38.24 12.53
CA GLU A 164 28.47 -38.33 13.93
C GLU A 164 29.77 -39.13 14.09
N SER A 165 29.92 -40.24 13.35
CA SER A 165 31.14 -41.06 13.38
C SER A 165 32.34 -40.32 12.79
N GLU A 166 32.15 -39.62 11.67
CA GLU A 166 33.19 -38.81 11.03
C GLU A 166 33.64 -37.68 11.96
N ALA A 167 32.69 -36.94 12.54
CA ALA A 167 32.98 -35.90 13.52
C ALA A 167 33.74 -36.43 14.75
N ARG A 168 33.43 -37.64 15.23
CA ARG A 168 34.18 -38.29 16.32
C ARG A 168 35.60 -38.66 15.93
N ASN A 169 35.82 -39.15 14.72
CA ASN A 169 37.16 -39.47 14.22
C ASN A 169 38.01 -38.22 14.07
N ASP A 170 37.46 -37.14 13.51
CA ASP A 170 38.17 -35.85 13.39
C ASP A 170 38.51 -35.26 14.75
N ALA A 171 37.59 -35.35 15.70
CA ALA A 171 37.84 -34.96 17.09
C ALA A 171 38.98 -35.79 17.71
N ALA A 172 39.00 -37.12 17.50
CA ALA A 172 40.05 -37.99 18.00
C ALA A 172 41.43 -37.66 17.40
N HIS A 173 41.49 -37.39 16.09
CA HIS A 173 42.73 -36.93 15.43
C HIS A 173 43.21 -35.60 15.99
N THR A 174 42.29 -34.67 16.22
CA THR A 174 42.60 -33.36 16.81
C THR A 174 43.16 -33.51 18.23
N VAL A 175 42.52 -34.34 19.06
CA VAL A 175 42.99 -34.64 20.43
C VAL A 175 44.39 -35.23 20.40
N LYS A 176 44.63 -36.25 19.57
CA LYS A 176 45.96 -36.89 19.46
C LYS A 176 47.04 -35.89 19.02
N ARG A 177 46.73 -35.03 18.05
CA ARG A 177 47.66 -33.97 17.61
C ARG A 177 47.99 -33.00 18.75
N ILE A 178 46.98 -32.57 19.52
CA ILE A 178 47.17 -31.70 20.69
C ILE A 178 48.04 -32.41 21.75
N GLU A 179 47.83 -33.69 22.01
CA GLU A 179 48.65 -34.47 22.94
C GLU A 179 50.10 -34.59 22.48
N ASP A 180 50.34 -34.87 21.20
CA ASP A 180 51.68 -34.99 20.63
C ASP A 180 52.41 -33.64 20.65
N GLU A 181 51.73 -32.54 20.28
CA GLU A 181 52.26 -31.17 20.41
C GLU A 181 52.60 -30.84 21.87
N ALA A 182 51.71 -31.18 22.82
CA ALA A 182 51.95 -30.97 24.24
C ALA A 182 53.15 -31.76 24.75
N ARG A 183 53.32 -33.02 24.31
CA ARG A 183 54.50 -33.85 24.64
C ARG A 183 55.79 -33.27 24.06
N GLU A 184 55.76 -32.82 22.81
CA GLU A 184 56.94 -32.22 22.17
C GLU A 184 57.33 -30.92 22.87
N GLN A 185 56.36 -30.05 23.18
CA GLN A 185 56.59 -28.82 23.93
C GLN A 185 57.12 -29.11 25.34
N ALA A 186 56.56 -30.09 26.05
CA ALA A 186 57.05 -30.51 27.36
C ALA A 186 58.50 -31.01 27.29
N SER A 187 58.84 -31.81 26.27
CA SER A 187 60.21 -32.30 26.05
C SER A 187 61.21 -31.16 25.78
N LYS A 188 60.86 -30.24 24.87
CA LYS A 188 61.66 -29.03 24.59
C LYS A 188 61.83 -28.18 25.85
N HIS A 189 60.76 -28.02 26.64
CA HIS A 189 60.81 -27.26 27.88
C HIS A 189 61.71 -27.93 28.94
N ALA A 190 61.62 -29.26 29.10
CA ALA A 190 62.46 -30.04 29.99
C ALA A 190 63.95 -29.94 29.61
N GLN A 191 64.28 -30.10 28.31
CA GLN A 191 65.64 -29.93 27.81
C GLN A 191 66.18 -28.52 28.10
N ARG A 192 65.35 -27.49 27.92
CA ARG A 192 65.72 -26.10 28.23
C ARG A 192 65.97 -25.89 29.72
N ILE A 193 65.17 -26.50 30.60
CA ILE A 193 65.39 -26.45 32.06
C ILE A 193 66.72 -27.13 32.42
N ILE A 194 66.99 -28.32 31.87
CA ILE A 194 68.23 -29.06 32.12
C ILE A 194 69.45 -28.27 31.64
N ALA A 195 69.40 -27.70 30.43
CA ALA A 195 70.48 -26.88 29.90
C ALA A 195 70.78 -25.66 30.79
N ASN A 196 69.74 -24.96 31.26
CA ASN A 196 69.88 -23.85 32.21
C ASN A 196 70.48 -24.31 33.55
N ALA A 197 70.10 -25.48 34.06
CA ALA A 197 70.65 -26.05 35.29
C ALA A 197 72.15 -26.39 35.12
N ILE A 198 72.53 -27.03 34.02
CA ILE A 198 73.94 -27.34 33.71
C ILE A 198 74.76 -26.05 33.61
N GLN A 199 74.25 -25.04 32.88
CA GLN A 199 74.94 -23.77 32.72
C GLN A 199 75.16 -23.04 34.06
N ARG A 200 74.21 -23.14 35.00
CA ARG A 200 74.37 -22.64 36.38
C ARG A 200 75.42 -23.45 37.15
N SER A 201 75.35 -24.78 37.14
CA SER A 201 76.27 -25.64 37.91
C SER A 201 77.72 -25.59 37.42
N ALA A 202 77.95 -25.33 36.13
CA ALA A 202 79.30 -25.23 35.55
C ALA A 202 80.09 -24.02 36.10
N SER A 203 79.41 -22.93 36.48
CA SER A 203 80.08 -21.76 37.08
C SER A 203 80.58 -22.06 38.50
N ASP A 204 79.86 -22.89 39.26
CA ASP A 204 80.21 -23.20 40.64
C ASP A 204 81.35 -24.24 40.72
N TYR A 205 81.36 -25.25 39.83
CA TYR A 205 82.38 -26.31 39.84
C TYR A 205 83.79 -25.84 39.42
N VAL A 206 83.87 -24.86 38.50
CA VAL A 206 85.16 -24.29 38.06
C VAL A 206 85.83 -23.47 39.16
N ALA A 207 85.05 -22.84 40.04
CA ALA A 207 85.60 -22.08 41.17
C ALA A 207 86.19 -22.97 42.27
N GLU A 208 85.66 -24.18 42.48
CA GLU A 208 86.12 -25.09 43.55
C GLU A 208 87.39 -25.88 43.19
N THR A 209 87.62 -26.21 41.91
CA THR A 209 88.66 -27.19 41.52
C THR A 209 90.06 -26.58 41.29
N THR A 210 90.20 -25.27 41.08
CA THR A 210 91.48 -24.66 40.64
C THR A 210 92.35 -24.11 41.78
N VAL A 211 91.95 -24.30 43.04
CA VAL A 211 92.73 -23.81 44.19
C VAL A 211 93.77 -24.84 44.61
N SER A 212 95.05 -24.52 44.41
CA SER A 212 96.18 -25.34 44.87
C SER A 212 96.94 -24.63 45.98
N VAL A 213 97.08 -25.29 47.13
CA VAL A 213 97.82 -24.78 48.29
C VAL A 213 99.26 -25.27 48.23
N VAL A 214 100.22 -24.33 48.24
CA VAL A 214 101.66 -24.64 48.29
C VAL A 214 102.21 -24.27 49.68
N LEU A 215 102.66 -25.28 50.43
CA LEU A 215 103.29 -25.11 51.74
C LEU A 215 104.76 -24.69 51.58
N LEU A 216 105.17 -23.59 52.21
CA LEU A 216 106.55 -23.11 52.16
C LEU A 216 107.39 -23.65 53.35
N PRO A 217 108.56 -24.27 53.13
CA PRO A 217 109.33 -24.95 54.18
C PRO A 217 109.94 -24.04 55.25
N ASN A 218 110.13 -22.75 54.97
CA ASN A 218 110.71 -21.80 55.93
C ASN A 218 110.28 -20.34 55.62
N ASP A 219 110.33 -19.48 56.63
CA ASP A 219 109.96 -18.06 56.51
C ASP A 219 110.95 -17.26 55.61
N GLU A 220 112.17 -17.77 55.43
CA GLU A 220 113.15 -17.17 54.52
C GLU A 220 112.72 -17.32 53.04
N MET A 221 112.18 -18.48 52.64
CA MET A 221 111.58 -18.68 51.32
C MET A 221 110.34 -17.79 51.15
N LYS A 222 109.50 -17.67 52.17
CA LYS A 222 108.35 -16.76 52.15
C LYS A 222 108.78 -15.31 51.92
N GLY A 223 109.86 -14.87 52.58
CA GLY A 223 110.47 -13.55 52.36
C GLY A 223 110.92 -13.33 50.92
N ARG A 224 111.54 -14.33 50.28
CA ARG A 224 111.96 -14.27 48.86
C ARG A 224 110.79 -14.31 47.88
N ILE A 225 109.75 -15.10 48.14
CA ILE A 225 108.57 -15.18 47.27
C ILE A 225 107.75 -13.88 47.34
N ILE A 226 107.68 -13.23 48.51
CA ILE A 226 107.00 -11.92 48.61
C ILE A 226 107.89 -10.82 48.01
N GLY A 227 109.17 -10.79 48.36
CA GLY A 227 110.11 -9.73 48.00
C GLY A 227 109.88 -8.41 48.77
N ARG A 228 110.89 -7.54 48.84
CA ARG A 228 110.76 -6.19 49.45
C ARG A 228 109.59 -5.44 48.78
N GLU A 229 108.61 -5.04 49.60
CA GLU A 229 107.34 -4.40 49.21
C GLU A 229 106.38 -5.25 48.36
N GLY A 230 106.55 -6.58 48.33
CA GLY A 230 105.67 -7.47 47.57
C GLY A 230 105.94 -7.46 46.05
N ARG A 231 107.11 -6.97 45.62
CA ARG A 231 107.44 -6.86 44.18
C ARG A 231 107.44 -8.21 43.48
N ASN A 232 107.92 -9.28 44.13
CA ASN A 232 108.00 -10.60 43.50
C ASN A 232 106.62 -11.24 43.33
N ILE A 233 105.73 -11.14 44.33
CA ILE A 233 104.39 -11.73 44.23
C ILE A 233 103.52 -11.00 43.21
N ARG A 234 103.66 -9.67 43.05
CA ARG A 234 102.98 -8.92 41.98
C ARG A 234 103.49 -9.29 40.59
N ALA A 235 104.79 -9.55 40.44
CA ALA A 235 105.34 -10.05 39.18
C ALA A 235 104.79 -11.44 38.84
N LEU A 236 104.68 -12.34 39.82
CA LEU A 236 104.02 -13.64 39.68
C LEU A 236 102.52 -13.49 39.34
N GLU A 237 101.76 -12.63 40.01
CA GLU A 237 100.35 -12.34 39.69
C GLU A 237 100.19 -11.88 38.24
N THR A 238 101.07 -10.98 37.78
CA THR A 238 101.01 -10.45 36.41
C THR A 238 101.41 -11.50 35.37
N ALA A 239 102.38 -12.36 35.68
CA ALA A 239 102.85 -13.39 34.76
C ALA A 239 101.90 -14.59 34.65
N THR A 240 101.18 -14.92 35.73
CA THR A 240 100.32 -16.14 35.79
C THR A 240 98.82 -15.84 35.74
N GLY A 241 98.38 -14.58 35.82
CA GLY A 241 96.98 -14.17 35.67
C GLY A 241 96.04 -14.54 36.84
N GLY A 242 96.48 -15.41 37.75
CA GLY A 242 95.79 -15.77 38.99
C GLY A 242 96.16 -14.87 40.17
N ARG A 243 95.24 -14.67 41.11
CA ARG A 243 95.40 -13.75 42.25
C ARG A 243 95.54 -14.53 43.58
N PRO A 244 96.75 -14.64 44.17
CA PRO A 244 96.98 -15.28 45.46
C PRO A 244 96.30 -14.50 46.61
N ASP A 245 95.27 -15.06 47.22
CA ASP A 245 94.53 -14.55 48.38
C ASP A 245 95.30 -14.80 49.68
N ARG A 246 95.78 -13.71 50.31
CA ARG A 246 96.54 -13.73 51.57
C ARG A 246 95.58 -13.78 52.76
N ARG A 247 95.34 -14.96 53.33
CA ARG A 247 94.63 -15.03 54.63
C ARG A 247 95.60 -14.81 55.81
N ARG A 248 95.21 -13.93 56.73
CA ARG A 248 95.76 -13.80 58.09
C ARG A 248 94.87 -14.62 59.03
N HIS A 249 95.43 -15.53 59.82
CA HIS A 249 94.70 -16.15 60.92
C HIS A 249 94.61 -15.16 62.10
N ALA A 250 93.39 -14.70 62.41
CA ALA A 250 93.02 -14.18 63.71
C ALA A 250 92.09 -15.21 64.38
N GLY A 251 92.42 -15.60 65.61
CA GLY A 251 91.67 -16.58 66.39
C GLY A 251 90.33 -16.03 66.89
N GLY A 252 89.33 -16.89 66.90
CA GLY A 252 88.00 -16.71 67.50
C GLY A 252 87.22 -18.01 67.32
N GLY A 253 86.72 -18.59 68.40
CA GLY A 253 86.23 -19.97 68.46
C GLY A 253 84.81 -20.21 67.93
N ASP A 254 84.59 -21.49 67.59
CA ASP A 254 83.44 -22.40 67.75
C ASP A 254 82.00 -21.85 67.95
N PRO A 255 80.96 -22.55 67.43
CA PRO A 255 80.69 -23.93 67.86
C PRO A 255 80.32 -24.89 66.70
N LEU A 256 81.16 -25.90 66.50
CA LEU A 256 80.84 -27.33 66.38
C LEU A 256 81.92 -28.05 65.53
N GLY A 257 83.06 -28.34 66.18
CA GLY A 257 83.64 -29.68 66.13
C GLY A 257 84.77 -29.95 65.13
N PHE A 258 85.99 -30.02 65.68
CA PHE A 258 87.18 -30.72 65.18
C PHE A 258 88.06 -30.05 64.12
N SER A 259 88.81 -29.06 64.62
CA SER A 259 90.28 -28.96 64.61
C SER A 259 91.11 -29.86 63.67
N HIS A 260 91.78 -29.25 62.70
CA HIS A 260 93.23 -29.39 62.53
C HIS A 260 93.85 -28.00 62.29
N PRO A 261 95.00 -27.67 62.93
CA PRO A 261 95.62 -26.37 62.81
C PRO A 261 96.63 -26.40 61.66
N THR A 262 96.39 -25.65 60.59
CA THR A 262 97.45 -25.40 59.62
C THR A 262 97.38 -23.96 59.16
N ARG A 263 98.41 -23.22 59.57
CA ARG A 263 98.70 -21.84 59.17
C ARG A 263 98.96 -21.83 57.67
N GLU A 264 97.99 -21.42 56.88
CA GLU A 264 98.15 -21.24 55.44
C GLU A 264 98.32 -19.76 55.09
N ILE A 265 99.26 -19.48 54.17
CA ILE A 265 99.47 -18.17 53.57
C ILE A 265 99.42 -18.35 52.05
N ALA A 266 98.45 -17.70 51.42
CA ALA A 266 98.26 -17.50 49.98
C ALA A 266 97.58 -18.64 49.20
N ARG A 267 96.42 -18.29 48.62
CA ARG A 267 95.46 -19.13 47.88
C ARG A 267 95.33 -18.60 46.45
N VAL A 268 95.91 -19.24 45.45
CA VAL A 268 95.68 -18.85 44.03
C VAL A 268 94.33 -19.33 43.56
#